data_AF-A0AAJ2BBL1-F1
#
_entry.id   AF-A0AAJ2BBL1-F1
#
_cell.length_a   1.000
_cell.length_b   1.000
_cell.length_c   1.000
_cell.angle_alpha   90.00
_cell.angle_beta   90.00
_cell.angle_gamma   90.00
#
_symmetry.space_group_name_H-M   'P 1'
#
loop_
_entity.id
_entity.type
_entity.pdbx_description
1 polymer ?
#
loop_
_entity_poly.entity_id
_entity_poly.type
_entity_poly.pdbx_seq_one_letter_code
_entity_poly.pdbx_strand_id
1 'polypeptide(L)'
;MHEILDAVAGLEHLLPEVAVDTIRLLNMEDEDMTDYLADVKKYDADADEGVVNKIVKYLGIALRNRDSALVSSSDPEELARVKSGWCAKKLGVDGAEADAAIDATAKAMAADRSKSRVTFYYLVAKHLGKLETV
;
A
#
# COMPACT_ATOMS: atom_id res chain seq x y z
N MET A 1 -2.89 -20.95 12.90
CA MET A 1 -2.76 -20.88 11.43
C MET A 1 -1.30 -20.98 11.03
N HIS A 2 -0.41 -20.17 11.62
CA HIS A 2 1.05 -20.30 11.42
C HIS A 2 1.61 -21.69 11.81
N GLU A 3 1.19 -22.27 12.93
CA GLU A 3 1.60 -23.64 13.33
C GLU A 3 1.14 -24.76 12.38
N ILE A 4 0.09 -24.53 11.58
CA ILE A 4 -0.38 -25.54 10.60
C ILE A 4 0.50 -25.49 9.35
N LEU A 5 1.02 -24.30 9.00
CA LEU A 5 1.85 -24.07 7.82
C LEU A 5 3.25 -24.68 7.97
N ASP A 6 3.87 -24.54 9.14
CA ASP A 6 5.18 -25.16 9.43
C ASP A 6 5.13 -26.69 9.38
N ALA A 7 3.98 -27.29 9.71
CA ALA A 7 3.80 -28.74 9.72
C ALA A 7 3.69 -29.36 8.32
N VAL A 8 3.34 -28.58 7.29
CA VAL A 8 3.14 -29.08 5.90
C VAL A 8 4.32 -28.82 4.97
N ALA A 9 5.21 -27.88 5.28
CA ALA A 9 6.41 -27.58 4.48
C ALA A 9 7.35 -28.78 4.25
N GLY A 10 7.31 -29.79 5.14
CA GLY A 10 8.07 -31.04 4.99
C GLY A 10 7.37 -32.17 4.23
N LEU A 11 6.10 -32.02 3.89
CA LEU A 11 5.24 -33.07 3.31
C LEU A 11 4.81 -32.77 1.86
N GLU A 12 5.36 -31.72 1.26
CA GLU A 12 5.04 -31.27 -0.11
C GLU A 12 5.16 -32.40 -1.15
N HIS A 13 6.14 -33.28 -0.98
CA HIS A 13 6.39 -34.44 -1.83
C HIS A 13 5.32 -35.55 -1.75
N LEU A 14 4.44 -35.52 -0.75
CA LEU A 14 3.35 -36.49 -0.55
C LEU A 14 1.98 -35.95 -0.98
N LEU A 15 1.91 -34.67 -1.35
CA LEU A 15 0.67 -34.04 -1.75
C LEU A 15 0.47 -34.14 -3.27
N PRO A 16 -0.78 -34.31 -3.74
CA PRO A 16 -1.06 -34.24 -5.17
C PRO A 16 -0.73 -32.84 -5.69
N GLU A 17 -0.25 -32.75 -6.94
CA GLU A 17 0.25 -31.50 -7.56
C GLU A 17 -0.73 -30.32 -7.43
N VAL A 18 -2.04 -30.56 -7.54
CA VAL A 18 -3.10 -29.55 -7.34
C VAL A 18 -3.18 -29.00 -5.90
N ALA A 19 -2.85 -29.81 -4.90
CA ALA A 19 -2.81 -29.40 -3.51
C ALA A 19 -1.52 -28.63 -3.20
N VAL A 20 -0.40 -28.99 -3.85
CA VAL A 20 0.85 -28.22 -3.81
C VAL A 20 0.64 -26.85 -4.44
N ASP A 21 -0.05 -26.76 -5.58
CA ASP A 21 -0.41 -25.47 -6.20
C ASP A 21 -1.32 -24.63 -5.32
N THR A 22 -2.28 -25.25 -4.63
CA THR A 22 -3.18 -24.55 -3.70
C THR A 22 -2.42 -24.05 -2.46
N ILE A 23 -1.52 -24.85 -1.90
CA ILE A 23 -0.66 -24.47 -0.78
C ILE A 23 0.34 -23.39 -1.23
N ARG A 24 0.90 -23.48 -2.44
CA ARG A 24 1.73 -22.43 -3.03
C ARG A 24 0.95 -21.16 -3.28
N LEU A 25 -0.33 -21.24 -3.66
CA LEU A 25 -1.25 -20.10 -3.77
C LEU A 25 -1.56 -19.46 -2.41
N LEU A 26 -1.65 -20.27 -1.35
CA LEU A 26 -1.84 -19.82 0.03
C LEU A 26 -0.53 -19.26 0.64
N ASN A 27 0.62 -19.82 0.29
CA ASN A 27 1.96 -19.39 0.73
C ASN A 27 2.54 -18.25 -0.14
N MET A 28 1.97 -17.99 -1.32
CA MET A 28 2.31 -16.86 -2.18
C MET A 28 1.93 -15.51 -1.57
N GLU A 29 1.21 -15.50 -0.45
CA GLU A 29 0.91 -14.29 0.32
C GLU A 29 2.13 -13.76 1.11
N ASP A 30 3.23 -14.53 1.24
CA ASP A 30 4.32 -14.21 2.16
C ASP A 30 5.68 -13.79 1.51
N GLU A 31 5.93 -13.99 0.21
CA GLU A 31 7.32 -13.88 -0.32
C GLU A 31 7.76 -12.53 -0.94
N ASP A 32 6.89 -11.55 -1.16
CA ASP A 32 7.33 -10.20 -1.61
C ASP A 32 6.41 -9.07 -1.11
N MET A 33 5.96 -9.18 0.14
CA MET A 33 5.25 -8.08 0.77
C MET A 33 6.27 -6.99 1.13
N THR A 34 6.35 -5.96 0.29
CA THR A 34 6.98 -4.69 0.65
C THR A 34 6.54 -4.35 2.07
N ASP A 35 7.49 -4.23 3.00
CA ASP A 35 7.20 -3.78 4.36
C ASP A 35 6.76 -2.30 4.30
N TYR A 36 5.48 -2.12 4.02
CA TYR A 36 4.86 -0.81 3.84
C TYR A 36 4.95 0.00 5.12
N LEU A 37 4.93 -0.65 6.29
CA LEU A 37 5.10 0.05 7.56
C LEU A 37 6.52 0.61 7.69
N ALA A 38 7.55 -0.19 7.36
CA ALA A 38 8.92 0.30 7.34
C ALA A 38 9.12 1.44 6.33
N ASP A 39 8.51 1.35 5.15
CA ASP A 39 8.58 2.42 4.14
C ASP A 39 7.90 3.71 4.62
N VAL A 40 6.71 3.60 5.23
CA VAL A 40 6.01 4.73 5.85
C VAL A 40 6.83 5.33 7.00
N LYS A 41 7.48 4.50 7.82
CA LYS A 41 8.29 4.94 8.95
C LYS A 41 9.54 5.73 8.58
N LYS A 42 9.97 5.70 7.31
CA LYS A 42 10.99 6.64 6.79
C LYS A 42 10.54 8.10 6.87
N TYR A 43 9.22 8.33 6.81
CA TYR A 43 8.59 9.65 6.78
C TYR A 43 7.82 9.97 8.07
N ASP A 44 7.39 8.94 8.79
CA ASP A 44 6.63 9.08 10.02
C ASP A 44 6.97 7.96 11.01
N ALA A 45 7.93 8.20 11.90
CA ALA A 45 8.42 7.20 12.85
C ALA A 45 7.31 6.64 13.77
N ASP A 46 6.29 7.45 14.05
CA ASP A 46 5.16 7.12 14.93
C ASP A 46 3.97 6.51 14.16
N ALA A 47 4.16 6.14 12.88
CA ALA A 47 3.08 5.61 12.07
C ALA A 47 2.41 4.37 12.68
N ASP A 48 1.08 4.44 12.76
CA ASP A 48 0.23 3.36 13.24
C ASP A 48 0.08 2.27 12.19
N GLU A 49 0.44 1.04 12.56
CA GLU A 49 0.35 -0.13 11.69
C GLU A 49 -1.08 -0.42 11.25
N GLY A 50 -2.07 -0.18 12.12
CA GLY A 50 -3.48 -0.36 11.81
C GLY A 50 -3.92 0.57 10.67
N VAL A 51 -3.50 1.83 10.69
CA VAL A 51 -3.76 2.79 9.60
C VAL A 51 -3.12 2.32 8.29
N VAL A 52 -1.84 1.92 8.32
CA VAL A 52 -1.14 1.41 7.12
C VAL A 52 -1.87 0.19 6.55
N ASN A 53 -2.25 -0.76 7.40
CA ASN A 53 -2.97 -1.97 7.00
C ASN A 53 -4.35 -1.68 6.38
N LYS A 54 -5.06 -0.65 6.85
CA LYS A 54 -6.31 -0.21 6.20
C LYS A 54 -6.06 0.38 4.81
N ILE A 55 -4.98 1.12 4.60
CA ILE A 55 -4.60 1.64 3.27
C ILE A 55 -4.27 0.47 2.33
N VAL A 56 -3.50 -0.51 2.79
CA VAL A 56 -3.18 -1.71 2.02
C VAL A 56 -4.45 -2.45 1.59
N LYS A 57 -5.39 -2.65 2.54
CA LYS A 57 -6.70 -3.27 2.25
C LYS A 57 -7.52 -2.45 1.26
N TYR A 58 -7.50 -1.12 1.36
CA TYR A 58 -8.20 -0.24 0.42
C TYR A 58 -7.62 -0.35 -1.01
N LEU A 59 -6.30 -0.40 -1.14
CA LEU A 59 -5.64 -0.48 -2.44
C LEU A 59 -5.77 -1.86 -3.10
N GLY A 60 -5.76 -2.94 -2.30
CA GLY A 60 -6.13 -4.28 -2.73
C GLY A 60 -5.46 -4.71 -4.05
N ILE A 61 -6.28 -4.97 -5.09
CA ILE A 61 -5.83 -5.44 -6.40
C ILE A 61 -4.81 -4.49 -7.05
N ALA A 62 -4.85 -3.19 -6.77
CA ALA A 62 -3.89 -2.23 -7.33
C ALA A 62 -2.44 -2.54 -6.93
N LEU A 63 -2.22 -3.14 -5.76
CA LEU A 63 -0.88 -3.47 -5.27
C LEU A 63 -0.28 -4.70 -5.98
N ARG A 64 -1.09 -5.50 -6.70
CA ARG A 64 -0.61 -6.68 -7.44
C ARG A 64 0.10 -6.34 -8.74
N ASN A 65 -0.02 -5.11 -9.23
CA ASN A 65 0.67 -4.62 -10.40
C ASN A 65 1.69 -3.56 -9.99
N ARG A 66 2.95 -3.74 -10.40
CA ARG A 66 4.06 -2.86 -10.00
C ARG A 66 3.79 -1.38 -10.29
N ASP A 67 3.28 -1.06 -11.48
CA ASP A 67 3.09 0.34 -11.88
C ASP A 67 1.92 0.96 -11.10
N SER A 68 0.90 0.17 -10.80
CA SER A 68 -0.26 0.56 -9.98
C SER A 68 0.07 0.60 -8.48
N ALA A 69 1.11 -0.09 -8.02
CA ALA A 69 1.62 -0.01 -6.66
C ALA A 69 2.45 1.26 -6.41
N LEU A 70 2.75 2.04 -7.46
CA LEU A 70 3.51 3.28 -7.40
C LEU A 70 2.67 4.50 -7.75
N VAL A 71 3.19 5.68 -7.42
CA VAL A 71 2.64 7.00 -7.82
C VAL A 71 3.70 7.77 -8.61
N SER A 72 3.37 8.11 -9.86
CA SER A 72 4.18 8.99 -10.68
C SER A 72 3.84 10.45 -10.37
N SER A 73 4.60 11.08 -9.46
CA SER A 73 4.33 12.45 -9.04
C SER A 73 4.63 13.53 -10.09
N SER A 74 5.23 13.15 -11.22
CA SER A 74 5.44 14.03 -12.37
C SER A 74 4.35 13.90 -13.44
N ASP A 75 3.45 12.91 -13.31
CA ASP A 75 2.34 12.71 -14.22
C ASP A 75 1.08 13.42 -13.65
N PRO A 76 0.60 14.50 -14.30
CA PRO A 76 -0.57 15.23 -13.83
C PRO A 76 -1.85 14.39 -13.87
N GLU A 77 -1.97 13.41 -14.77
CA GLU A 77 -3.14 12.53 -14.80
C GLU A 77 -3.15 11.56 -13.61
N GLU A 78 -1.97 11.09 -13.22
CA GLU A 78 -1.81 10.29 -12.00
C GLU A 78 -2.21 11.09 -10.76
N LEU A 79 -1.74 12.33 -10.63
CA LEU A 79 -2.13 13.19 -9.50
C LEU A 79 -3.63 13.50 -9.50
N ALA A 80 -4.25 13.69 -10.67
CA ALA A 80 -5.70 13.87 -10.78
C ALA A 80 -6.50 12.63 -10.34
N ARG A 81 -5.98 11.41 -10.61
CA ARG A 81 -6.57 10.16 -10.10
C ARG A 81 -6.44 10.03 -8.60
N VAL A 82 -5.28 10.40 -8.02
CA VAL A 82 -5.10 10.44 -6.55
C VAL A 82 -6.08 11.44 -5.92
N LYS A 83 -6.21 12.63 -6.50
CA LYS A 83 -7.16 13.65 -6.02
C LYS A 83 -8.60 13.16 -6.05
N SER A 84 -9.08 12.72 -7.22
CA SER A 84 -10.49 12.32 -7.39
C SER A 84 -10.84 11.00 -6.71
N GLY A 85 -9.89 10.07 -6.57
CA GLY A 85 -10.10 8.76 -5.96
C GLY A 85 -9.83 8.76 -4.47
N TRP A 86 -8.58 9.02 -4.09
CA TRP A 86 -8.15 8.96 -2.69
C TRP A 86 -8.68 10.15 -1.89
N CYS A 87 -8.40 11.37 -2.34
CA CYS A 87 -8.78 12.55 -1.56
C CYS A 87 -10.30 12.75 -1.54
N ALA A 88 -10.92 12.86 -2.71
CA ALA A 88 -12.33 13.22 -2.81
C ALA A 88 -13.27 12.09 -2.35
N LYS A 89 -13.13 10.88 -2.90
CA LYS A 89 -14.07 9.78 -2.59
C LYS A 89 -13.80 9.12 -1.24
N LYS A 90 -12.52 8.91 -0.87
CA LYS A 90 -12.18 8.16 0.33
C LYS A 90 -11.98 9.06 1.55
N LEU A 91 -11.33 10.20 1.42
CA LEU A 91 -11.08 11.13 2.54
C LEU A 91 -12.10 12.28 2.64
N GLY A 92 -12.92 12.49 1.62
CA GLY A 92 -13.92 13.56 1.57
C GLY A 92 -13.34 14.97 1.42
N VAL A 93 -12.13 15.09 0.84
CA VAL A 93 -11.44 16.38 0.63
C VAL A 93 -11.13 16.57 -0.85
N ASP A 94 -11.40 17.77 -1.38
CA ASP A 94 -11.18 18.11 -2.79
C ASP A 94 -10.66 19.56 -2.94
N GLY A 95 -10.45 20.01 -4.17
CA GLY A 95 -10.01 21.36 -4.49
C GLY A 95 -8.57 21.62 -4.06
N ALA A 96 -8.29 22.87 -3.68
CA ALA A 96 -6.94 23.34 -3.39
C ALA A 96 -6.30 22.66 -2.17
N GLU A 97 -7.10 22.18 -1.21
CA GLU A 97 -6.60 21.47 -0.03
C GLU A 97 -6.04 20.10 -0.42
N ALA A 98 -6.74 19.36 -1.28
CA ALA A 98 -6.26 18.09 -1.82
C ALA A 98 -4.99 18.30 -2.67
N ASP A 99 -4.96 19.34 -3.52
CA ASP A 99 -3.78 19.68 -4.32
C ASP A 99 -2.56 19.97 -3.41
N ALA A 100 -2.75 20.78 -2.36
CA ALA A 100 -1.67 21.13 -1.45
C ALA A 100 -1.10 19.91 -0.71
N ALA A 101 -1.95 18.97 -0.28
CA ALA A 101 -1.51 17.75 0.39
C ALA A 101 -0.77 16.80 -0.55
N ILE A 102 -1.23 16.68 -1.80
CA ILE A 102 -0.56 15.89 -2.85
C ILE A 102 0.81 16.48 -3.17
N ASP A 103 0.90 17.80 -3.36
CA ASP A 103 2.14 18.51 -3.63
C ASP A 103 3.15 18.41 -2.48
N ALA A 104 2.67 18.54 -1.24
CA ALA A 104 3.50 18.36 -0.05
C ALA A 104 4.08 16.95 0.02
N THR A 105 3.25 15.94 -0.25
CA THR A 105 3.67 14.53 -0.29
C THR A 105 4.69 14.28 -1.39
N ALA A 106 4.42 14.77 -2.61
CA ALA A 106 5.33 14.63 -3.75
C ALA A 106 6.71 15.25 -3.48
N LYS A 107 6.74 16.40 -2.79
CA LYS A 107 7.98 17.07 -2.35
C LYS A 107 8.70 16.28 -1.26
N ALA A 108 7.97 15.77 -0.27
CA ALA A 108 8.55 14.96 0.81
C ALA A 108 9.26 13.71 0.24
N MET A 109 8.65 13.05 -0.74
CA MET A 109 9.19 11.86 -1.38
C MET A 109 10.09 12.16 -2.61
N ALA A 110 10.58 13.38 -2.79
CA ALA A 110 11.31 13.77 -4.00
C ALA A 110 12.62 12.98 -4.22
N ALA A 111 13.27 12.53 -3.15
CA ALA A 111 14.47 11.72 -3.20
C ALA A 111 14.21 10.27 -3.66
N ASP A 112 12.97 9.78 -3.51
CA ASP A 112 12.59 8.43 -3.89
C ASP A 112 12.34 8.34 -5.39
N ARG A 113 13.12 7.47 -6.05
CA ARG A 113 12.95 7.14 -7.48
C ARG A 113 11.63 6.41 -7.75
N SER A 114 11.12 5.67 -6.77
CA SER A 114 9.85 4.98 -6.81
C SER A 114 9.05 5.35 -5.56
N LYS A 115 7.87 5.93 -5.74
CA LYS A 115 7.00 6.34 -4.64
C LYS A 115 5.94 5.28 -4.41
N SER A 116 6.07 4.51 -3.34
CA SER A 116 5.05 3.54 -2.91
C SER A 116 3.69 4.23 -2.79
N ARG A 117 2.65 3.67 -3.42
CA ARG A 117 1.30 4.21 -3.35
C ARG A 117 0.74 4.17 -1.94
N VAL A 118 1.07 3.15 -1.15
CA VAL A 118 0.67 3.04 0.27
C VAL A 118 1.25 4.22 1.06
N THR A 119 2.55 4.45 0.91
CA THR A 119 3.27 5.54 1.60
C THR A 119 2.76 6.91 1.15
N PHE A 120 2.55 7.09 -0.15
CA PHE A 120 1.99 8.32 -0.70
C PHE A 120 0.59 8.60 -0.12
N TYR A 121 -0.27 7.58 -0.05
CA TYR A 121 -1.64 7.72 0.45
C TYR A 121 -1.67 8.01 1.95
N TYR A 122 -0.78 7.38 2.71
CA TYR A 122 -0.59 7.66 4.13
C TYR A 122 -0.22 9.12 4.37
N LEU A 123 0.79 9.63 3.65
CA LEU A 123 1.27 11.01 3.83
C LEU A 123 0.22 12.04 3.40
N VAL A 124 -0.52 11.79 2.31
CA VAL A 124 -1.65 12.65 1.92
C VAL A 124 -2.70 12.68 3.04
N ALA A 125 -3.10 11.51 3.57
CA ALA A 125 -4.07 11.46 4.67
C ALA A 125 -3.55 12.16 5.93
N LYS A 126 -2.24 12.05 6.22
CA LYS A 126 -1.59 12.76 7.33
C LYS A 126 -1.63 14.27 7.13
N HIS A 127 -1.26 14.78 5.96
CA HIS A 127 -1.31 16.22 5.65
C HIS A 127 -2.72 16.80 5.76
N LEU A 128 -3.74 16.00 5.45
CA LEU A 128 -5.15 16.39 5.55
C LEU A 128 -5.74 16.21 6.96
N GLY A 129 -5.00 15.62 7.92
CA GLY A 129 -5.53 15.28 9.23
C GLY A 129 -6.64 14.21 9.18
N LYS A 130 -6.56 13.29 8.21
CA LYS A 130 -7.59 12.28 7.89
C LYS A 130 -7.17 10.83 8.16
N LEU A 131 -6.09 10.60 8.93
CA LEU A 131 -5.66 9.24 9.27
C LEU A 131 -6.75 8.41 9.97
N GLU A 132 -7.63 9.05 10.75
CA GLU A 132 -8.77 8.38 11.40
C GLU A 132 -9.88 7.99 10.41
N THR A 133 -9.94 8.61 9.22
CA THR A 133 -10.94 8.35 8.16
C THR A 133 -10.53 7.18 7.25
N VAL A 134 -9.25 6.78 7.32
CA VAL A 134 -8.69 5.63 6.58
C VAL A 134 -9.39 4.33 6.98
#